data_AF-A0A328RWG9-F1
#
_entry.id   AF-A0A328RWG9-F1
#
_cell.length_a   1.000
_cell.length_b   1.000
_cell.length_c   1.000
_cell.angle_alpha   90.00
_cell.angle_beta   90.00
_cell.angle_gamma   90.00
#
_symmetry.space_group_name_H-M   'P 1'
#
loop_
_entity.id
_entity.type
_entity.pdbx_description
1 polymer ?
#
loop_
_entity_poly.entity_id
_entity_poly.type
_entity_poly.pdbx_seq_one_letter_code
_entity_poly.pdbx_strand_id
1 'polypeptide(L)' 'MKPEERITKDLKIFEDNIIEVEKLDLTEKEVLVKDMAIRYYKDTKYYLDIDDELTSFACIAYAHGLLDSIRIMYNLIDE' A
#
# COMPACT_ATOMS: atom_id res chain seq x y z
N MET A 1 -13.72 -1.95 -15.58
CA MET A 1 -13.36 -1.15 -14.40
C MET A 1 -12.55 0.02 -14.90
N LYS A 2 -12.98 1.25 -14.58
CA LYS A 2 -12.21 2.46 -14.86
C LYS A 2 -10.96 2.51 -13.97
N PRO A 3 -9.88 3.23 -14.34
CA PRO A 3 -8.70 3.34 -13.50
C PRO A 3 -9.01 3.86 -12.10
N GLU A 4 -9.78 4.95 -11.98
CA GLU A 4 -10.24 5.49 -10.69
C GLU A 4 -10.96 4.44 -9.79
N GLU A 5 -11.87 3.64 -10.34
CA GLU A 5 -12.57 2.57 -9.61
C GLU A 5 -11.59 1.51 -9.08
N ARG A 6 -10.57 1.18 -9.89
CA ARG A 6 -9.52 0.24 -9.50
C ARG A 6 -8.67 0.80 -8.37
N ILE A 7 -8.20 2.04 -8.51
CA ILE A 7 -7.35 2.72 -7.52
C ILE A 7 -8.11 2.86 -6.19
N THR A 8 -9.38 3.24 -6.22
CA THR A 8 -10.22 3.35 -5.02
C THR A 8 -10.36 2.01 -4.29
N LYS A 9 -10.54 0.91 -5.06
CA LYS A 9 -10.55 -0.43 -4.48
C LYS A 9 -9.19 -0.79 -3.86
N ASP A 10 -8.09 -0.49 -4.55
CA ASP A 10 -6.74 -0.81 -4.06
C ASP A 10 -6.37 0.03 -2.82
N LEU A 11 -6.84 1.27 -2.69
CA LEU A 11 -6.70 2.09 -1.48
C LEU A 11 -7.37 1.42 -0.28
N LYS A 12 -8.59 0.90 -0.46
CA LYS A 12 -9.31 0.19 0.61
C LYS A 12 -8.58 -1.10 1.02
N ILE A 13 -8.10 -1.87 0.04
CA ILE A 13 -7.31 -3.08 0.32
C ILE A 13 -6.06 -2.73 1.13
N PHE A 14 -5.39 -1.61 0.81
CA PHE A 14 -4.22 -1.16 1.56
C PHE A 14 -4.57 -0.82 3.01
N GLU A 15 -5.66 -0.09 3.22
CA GLU A 15 -6.19 0.26 4.55
C GLU A 15 -6.52 -0.97 5.39
N ASP A 16 -7.11 -2.00 4.78
CA ASP A 16 -7.44 -3.25 5.46
C ASP A 16 -6.16 -4.04 5.83
N ASN A 17 -5.22 -4.18 4.87
CA ASN A 17 -4.02 -4.99 5.04
C ASN A 17 -3.02 -4.39 6.05
N ILE A 18 -2.91 -3.06 6.13
CA ILE A 18 -1.94 -2.42 7.02
C ILE A 18 -2.31 -2.58 8.50
N ILE A 19 -3.59 -2.81 8.83
CA ILE A 19 -4.06 -3.05 10.20
C ILE A 19 -3.37 -4.27 10.83
N GLU A 20 -3.11 -5.32 10.06
CA GLU A 20 -2.41 -6.50 10.56
C GLU A 20 -0.93 -6.21 10.76
N VAL A 21 -0.32 -5.44 9.85
CA VAL A 21 1.10 -5.05 9.91
C VAL A 21 1.39 -4.10 11.08
N GLU A 22 0.47 -3.21 11.45
CA GLU A 22 0.59 -2.32 12.62
C GLU A 22 0.69 -3.08 13.95
N LYS A 23 0.30 -4.37 13.99
CA LYS A 23 0.35 -5.21 15.20
C LYS A 23 1.63 -6.02 15.32
N LEU A 24 2.48 -6.01 14.30
CA LEU A 24 3.71 -6.79 14.26
C LEU A 24 4.83 -6.12 15.04
N ASP A 25 5.72 -6.93 15.61
CA ASP A 25 7.01 -6.46 16.12
C ASP A 25 8.01 -6.40 14.96
N LEU A 26 8.13 -5.22 14.36
CA LEU A 26 8.96 -4.96 13.18
C LEU A 26 10.37 -4.53 13.59
N THR A 27 11.37 -4.98 12.84
CA THR A 27 12.71 -4.41 12.93
C THR A 27 12.73 -2.96 12.45
N GLU A 28 13.76 -2.19 12.82
CA GLU A 28 13.92 -0.79 12.36
C GLU A 28 13.86 -0.67 10.83
N LYS A 29 14.42 -1.65 10.10
CA LYS A 29 14.39 -1.65 8.63
C LYS A 29 12.99 -1.89 8.08
N GLU A 30 12.21 -2.77 8.69
CA GLU A 30 10.83 -3.05 8.29
C GLU A 30 9.90 -1.89 8.63
N VAL A 31 10.14 -1.17 9.73
CA VAL A 31 9.45 0.10 10.01
C VAL A 31 9.69 1.10 8.88
N LEU A 32 10.92 1.24 8.38
CA LEU A 32 11.21 2.12 7.23
C LEU A 32 10.47 1.68 5.95
N VAL A 33 10.34 0.37 5.71
CA VAL A 33 9.58 -0.17 4.57
C VAL A 33 8.08 0.13 4.73
N LYS A 34 7.51 -0.10 5.92
CA LYS A 34 6.12 0.23 6.25
C LYS A 34 5.85 1.73 6.05
N ASP A 35 6.71 2.58 6.57
CA ASP A 35 6.60 4.03 6.42
C ASP A 35 6.68 4.47 4.96
N MET A 36 7.49 3.79 4.14
CA MET A 36 7.54 4.02 2.71
C MET A 36 6.23 3.63 2.03
N ALA A 37 5.66 2.47 2.38
CA ALA A 37 4.36 2.05 1.85
C ALA A 37 3.27 3.09 2.17
N ILE A 38 3.24 3.63 3.39
CA ILE A 38 2.31 4.69 3.80
C ILE A 38 2.51 5.98 3.00
N ARG A 39 3.77 6.37 2.72
CA ARG A 39 4.07 7.55 1.89
C ARG A 39 3.49 7.39 0.48
N TYR A 40 3.74 6.25 -0.16
CA TYR A 40 3.19 6.00 -1.50
C TYR A 40 1.66 5.87 -1.52
N TYR A 41 1.04 5.34 -0.47
CA TYR A 41 -0.41 5.37 -0.32
C TYR A 41 -0.97 6.81 -0.23
N LYS A 42 -0.26 7.72 0.46
CA LYS A 42 -0.63 9.15 0.49
C LYS A 42 -0.42 9.81 -0.87
N ASP A 43 0.65 9.46 -1.57
CA ASP A 43 0.91 9.93 -2.93
C ASP A 43 -0.19 9.47 -3.90
N THR A 44 -0.67 8.22 -3.79
CA THR A 44 -1.83 7.74 -4.55
C THR A 44 -3.03 8.66 -4.39
N LYS A 45 -3.38 9.05 -3.14
CA LYS A 45 -4.51 9.95 -2.87
C LYS A 45 -4.30 11.32 -3.49
N TYR A 46 -3.08 11.86 -3.40
CA TYR A 46 -2.74 13.14 -4.00
C TYR A 46 -2.85 13.11 -5.52
N TYR A 47 -2.24 12.13 -6.19
CA TYR A 47 -2.28 12.03 -7.65
C TYR A 47 -3.67 11.71 -8.18
N LEU A 48 -4.50 10.98 -7.41
CA LEU A 48 -5.90 10.77 -7.77
C LEU A 48 -6.72 12.07 -7.72
N ASP A 49 -6.49 12.92 -6.73
CA ASP A 49 -7.19 14.20 -6.56
C ASP A 49 -6.90 15.21 -7.70
N ILE A 50 -5.73 15.11 -8.33
CA ILE A 50 -5.35 15.93 -9.48
C ILE A 50 -5.54 15.24 -10.84
N ASP A 51 -6.38 14.19 -10.89
CA ASP A 51 -6.72 13.41 -12.08
C ASP A 51 -5.52 12.72 -12.78
N ASP A 52 -4.38 12.55 -12.10
CA ASP A 52 -3.23 11.78 -12.60
C ASP A 52 -3.38 10.30 -12.21
N GLU A 53 -4.28 9.62 -12.90
CA GLU A 53 -4.60 8.21 -12.67
C GLU A 53 -3.39 7.28 -12.88
N LEU A 54 -2.49 7.61 -13.82
CA LEU A 54 -1.33 6.77 -14.13
C LEU A 54 -0.32 6.78 -12.99
N THR A 55 0.04 7.98 -12.51
CA THR A 55 0.94 8.11 -11.36
C THR A 55 0.30 7.57 -10.10
N SER A 56 -1.00 7.82 -9.89
CA SER A 56 -1.75 7.28 -8.76
C SER A 56 -1.74 5.74 -8.73
N PHE A 57 -1.98 5.10 -9.87
CA PHE A 57 -1.92 3.65 -10.02
C PHE A 57 -0.50 3.10 -9.77
N ALA A 58 0.53 3.76 -10.26
CA ALA A 58 1.91 3.36 -10.00
C ALA A 58 2.25 3.44 -8.50
N CYS A 59 1.83 4.50 -7.82
CA CYS A 59 2.02 4.68 -6.39
C CYS A 59 1.34 3.57 -5.57
N ILE A 60 0.08 3.22 -5.89
CA ILE A 60 -0.65 2.22 -5.08
C ILE A 60 -0.10 0.82 -5.30
N ALA A 61 0.31 0.48 -6.53
CA ALA A 61 0.96 -0.78 -6.82
C ALA A 61 2.30 -0.92 -6.06
N TYR A 62 3.09 0.15 -5.98
CA TYR A 62 4.33 0.15 -5.23
C TYR A 62 4.09 0.06 -3.72
N ALA A 63 3.09 0.77 -3.19
CA ALA A 63 2.69 0.68 -1.79
C ALA A 63 2.28 -0.76 -1.41
N HIS A 64 1.48 -1.43 -2.25
CA HIS A 64 1.12 -2.83 -2.07
C HIS A 64 2.33 -3.75 -2.10
N GLY A 65 3.23 -3.62 -3.07
CA GLY A 65 4.43 -4.45 -3.14
C GLY A 65 5.31 -4.35 -1.89
N LEU A 66 5.45 -3.14 -1.32
CA LEU A 66 6.17 -2.94 -0.06
C LEU A 66 5.43 -3.60 1.11
N LEU A 67 4.11 -3.38 1.23
CA LEU A 67 3.32 -3.91 2.33
C LEU A 67 3.23 -5.44 2.30
N ASP A 68 2.98 -6.01 1.12
CA ASP A 68 2.90 -7.45 0.91
C ASP A 68 4.23 -8.15 1.18
N SER A 69 5.37 -7.49 0.94
CA SER A 69 6.68 -8.05 1.32
C SER A 69 6.77 -8.31 2.83
N ILE A 70 6.26 -7.39 3.65
CA ILE A 70 6.20 -7.56 5.11
C ILE A 70 5.18 -8.65 5.45
N ARG A 71 4.00 -8.64 4.82
CA ARG A 71 2.96 -9.63 5.08
C ARG A 71 3.41 -11.05 4.78
N ILE A 72 4.20 -11.26 3.71
CA ILE A 72 4.81 -12.54 3.36
C ILE A 72 5.84 -12.96 4.41
N MET A 73 6.76 -12.05 4.81
CA MET A 73 7.80 -12.36 5.80
C MET A 73 7.22 -12.79 7.16
N TYR A 74 6.01 -12.32 7.50
CA TYR A 74 5.32 -12.62 8.73
C TYR A 74 4.16 -13.64 8.57
N ASN A 75 4.05 -14.30 7.41
CA ASN A 75 3.03 -15.33 7.12
C ASN A 75 1.58 -14.83 7.35
N LEU A 76 1.29 -13.57 7.01
CA LEU A 76 -0.06 -13.02 7.03
C LEU A 76 -0.85 -13.35 5.76
N ILE A 77 -0.15 -13.71 4.69
CA ILE A 77 -0.72 -14.24 3.45
C ILE A 77 0.12 -15.43 3.02
N ASP A 78 -0.55 -16.54 2.74
CA ASP A 78 0.03 -17.76 2.17
C ASP A 78 -0.28 -17.82 0.67
N GLU A 79 0.58 -18.48 -0.12
CA GLU A 79 0.32 -18.79 -1.55
C GLU A 79 -0.94 -19.66 -1.75
#